data_AF-A0A8T3PCM7-F1
#
_entry.id   AF-A0A8T3PCM7-F1
#
_cell.length_a   1.000
_cell.length_b   1.000
_cell.length_c   1.000
_cell.angle_alpha   90.00
_cell.angle_beta   90.00
_cell.angle_gamma   90.00
#
_symmetry.space_group_name_H-M   'P 1'
#
loop_
_entity.id
_entity.type
_entity.pdbx_description
1 polymer ?
#
loop_
_entity_poly.entity_id
_entity_poly.type
_entity_poly.pdbx_seq_one_letter_code
_entity_poly.pdbx_strand_id
1 'polypeptide(L)' 'NAVVGAARAAGAPGVEAYPIDPKGRRVEVGAGFVGIASMFDALAFRRILVTDAHSGRLPRLLVRLELPEPSR' A
#
# COMPACT_ATOMS: atom_id res chain seq x y z
N ASN A 1 -13.20 1.13 -5.60
CA ASN A 1 -12.05 0.97 -6.52
C ASN A 1 -11.74 2.24 -7.35
N ALA A 2 -11.91 3.45 -6.81
CA ALA A 2 -11.76 4.68 -7.59
C ALA A 2 -10.30 4.97 -8.00
N VAL A 3 -9.34 4.91 -7.07
CA VAL A 3 -7.92 5.21 -7.35
C VAL A 3 -7.31 4.25 -8.37
N VAL A 4 -7.53 2.93 -8.19
CA VAL A 4 -7.02 1.91 -9.13
C VAL A 4 -7.64 2.07 -10.53
N GLY A 5 -8.94 2.39 -10.60
CA GLY A 5 -9.60 2.67 -11.88
C GLY A 5 -9.02 3.90 -12.58
N ALA A 6 -8.81 4.99 -11.83
CA ALA A 6 -8.19 6.20 -12.35
C ALA A 6 -6.74 5.96 -12.83
N ALA A 7 -5.96 5.20 -12.05
CA ALA A 7 -4.59 4.84 -12.42
C ALA A 7 -4.54 4.03 -13.73
N ARG A 8 -5.44 3.05 -13.90
CA ARG A 8 -5.56 2.29 -15.15
C ARG A 8 -5.94 3.18 -16.33
N ALA A 9 -6.93 4.06 -16.16
CA ALA A 9 -7.38 4.97 -17.21
C ALA A 9 -6.27 5.97 -17.62
N ALA A 10 -5.41 6.36 -16.68
CA ALA A 10 -4.25 7.20 -16.94
C ALA A 10 -3.05 6.45 -17.55
N GLY A 11 -3.14 5.12 -17.75
CA GLY A 11 -2.02 4.30 -18.23
C GLY A 11 -0.88 4.20 -17.24
N ALA A 12 -1.15 4.36 -15.94
CA ALA A 12 -0.13 4.26 -14.91
C ALA A 12 0.38 2.81 -14.78
N PRO A 13 1.68 2.60 -14.55
CA PRO A 13 2.27 1.26 -14.43
C PRO A 13 1.91 0.55 -13.12
N GLY A 14 1.39 1.27 -12.14
CA GLY A 14 1.09 0.71 -10.83
C GLY A 14 0.46 1.71 -9.88
N VAL A 15 0.01 1.21 -8.72
CA VAL A 15 -0.43 2.02 -7.58
C VAL A 15 0.42 1.67 -6.39
N GLU A 16 0.96 2.69 -5.73
CA GLU A 16 1.76 2.54 -4.52
C GLU A 16 0.99 3.02 -3.29
N ALA A 17 1.24 2.35 -2.17
CA ALA A 17 0.74 2.75 -0.86
C ALA A 17 1.82 2.54 0.20
N TYR A 18 1.65 3.21 1.34
CA TYR A 18 2.70 3.30 2.37
C TYR A 18 2.17 2.93 3.78
N PRO A 19 1.68 1.70 4.00
CA PRO A 19 1.09 1.27 5.26
C PRO A 19 2.12 0.90 6.32
N ILE A 20 1.66 0.66 7.56
CA ILE A 20 2.43 -0.04 8.59
C ILE A 20 2.10 -1.53 8.61
N ASP A 21 3.03 -2.35 9.12
CA ASP A 21 2.77 -3.75 9.46
C ASP A 21 2.82 -3.97 10.99
N PRO A 22 1.67 -4.13 11.65
CA PRO A 22 1.60 -4.45 13.07
C PRO A 22 2.15 -5.84 13.46
N LYS A 23 2.41 -6.72 12.48
CA LYS A 23 2.84 -8.13 12.69
C LYS A 23 1.92 -8.89 13.64
N GLY A 24 0.60 -8.77 13.41
CA GLY A 24 -0.44 -9.42 14.22
C GLY A 24 -0.74 -8.75 15.57
N ARG A 25 -0.05 -7.65 15.92
CA ARG A 25 -0.36 -6.88 17.13
C ARG A 25 -1.46 -5.86 16.88
N ARG A 26 -2.20 -5.52 17.93
CA ARG A 26 -3.06 -4.32 17.91
C ARG A 26 -2.17 -3.08 17.92
N VAL A 27 -2.65 -2.02 17.26
CA VAL A 27 -2.00 -0.71 17.23
C VAL A 27 -3.01 0.35 17.63
N GLU A 28 -2.50 1.45 18.19
CA GLU A 28 -3.32 2.65 18.43
C GLU A 28 -3.97 3.12 17.13
N VAL A 29 -5.21 3.61 17.22
CA VAL A 29 -6.01 3.99 16.04
C VAL A 29 -5.26 4.96 15.12
N GLY A 30 -4.58 5.95 15.69
CA GLY A 30 -3.80 6.94 14.94
C GLY A 30 -2.64 6.33 14.15
N ALA A 31 -2.06 5.23 14.62
CA ALA A 31 -0.99 4.53 13.90
C ALA A 31 -1.49 3.90 12.59
N GLY A 32 -2.75 3.44 12.59
CA GLY A 32 -3.39 2.78 11.46
C GLY A 32 -3.93 3.72 10.38
N PHE A 33 -3.88 5.05 10.56
CA PHE A 33 -4.36 6.01 9.57
C PHE A 33 -3.66 5.89 8.20
N VAL A 34 -2.40 5.47 8.21
CA VAL A 34 -1.63 5.20 6.98
C VAL A 34 -1.98 3.87 6.31
N GLY A 35 -2.91 3.10 6.88
CA GLY A 35 -3.31 1.78 6.43
C GLY A 35 -2.51 0.64 7.06
N ILE A 36 -3.07 -0.58 7.00
CA ILE A 36 -2.47 -1.81 7.53
C ILE A 36 -2.06 -2.70 6.34
N ALA A 37 -0.80 -3.16 6.35
CA ALA A 37 -0.22 -3.92 5.24
C ALA A 37 -1.05 -5.15 4.81
N SER A 38 -1.67 -5.85 5.77
CA SER A 38 -2.52 -7.02 5.48
C SER A 38 -3.74 -6.70 4.60
N MET A 39 -4.25 -5.46 4.63
CA MET A 39 -5.34 -5.04 3.75
C MET A 39 -4.89 -4.95 2.29
N PHE A 40 -3.63 -4.54 2.08
CA PHE A 40 -3.02 -4.43 0.76
C PHE A 40 -2.56 -5.80 0.24
N ASP A 41 -1.99 -6.63 1.12
CA ASP A 41 -1.60 -8.01 0.80
C ASP A 41 -2.81 -8.79 0.25
N ALA A 42 -4.01 -8.60 0.84
CA ALA A 42 -5.26 -9.20 0.37
C ALA A 42 -5.73 -8.71 -1.02
N LEU A 43 -5.20 -7.58 -1.49
CA LEU A 43 -5.53 -6.96 -2.78
C LEU A 43 -4.39 -7.09 -3.81
N ALA A 44 -3.52 -8.09 -3.63
CA ALA A 44 -2.39 -8.40 -4.50
C ALA A 44 -1.33 -7.29 -4.63
N PHE A 45 -1.31 -6.31 -3.70
CA PHE A 45 -0.15 -5.44 -3.58
C PHE A 45 1.03 -6.26 -3.07
N ARG A 46 2.20 -6.06 -3.67
CA ARG A 46 3.46 -6.66 -3.23
C ARG A 46 4.19 -5.70 -2.31
N ARG A 47 4.80 -6.22 -1.26
CA ARG A 47 5.70 -5.45 -0.39
C ARG A 47 7.03 -5.28 -1.11
N ILE A 48 7.48 -4.05 -1.31
CA ILE A 48 8.68 -3.71 -2.10
C ILE A 48 9.87 -3.46 -1.18
N LEU A 49 9.71 -2.58 -0.20
CA LEU A 49 10.76 -2.24 0.77
C LEU A 49 10.19 -1.66 2.06
N VAL A 50 11.04 -1.57 3.06
CA VAL A 50 10.79 -0.80 4.29
C VAL A 50 11.38 0.60 4.09
N THR A 51 10.62 1.64 4.41
CA THR A 51 11.07 3.04 4.34
C THR A 51 11.53 3.53 5.71
N ASP A 52 12.23 4.66 5.75
CA ASP A 52 12.59 5.36 6.99
C ASP A 52 11.43 6.18 7.59
N ALA A 53 10.28 6.25 6.91
CA ALA A 53 9.10 6.94 7.42
C ALA A 53 8.40 6.09 8.47
N HIS A 54 7.81 6.75 9.48
CA HIS A 54 7.18 6.07 10.62
C HIS A 54 5.74 6.53 10.86
N SER A 55 4.91 5.63 11.41
CA SER A 55 3.61 5.93 12.00
C SER A 55 3.43 5.10 13.26
N GLY A 56 3.07 5.71 14.39
CA GLY A 56 2.92 5.00 15.67
C GLY A 56 4.17 4.22 16.10
N ARG A 57 5.37 4.76 15.82
CA ARG A 57 6.69 4.12 16.04
C ARG A 57 6.96 2.85 15.21
N LEU A 58 6.11 2.53 14.24
CA LEU A 58 6.34 1.45 13.28
C LEU A 58 6.83 2.03 11.94
N PRO A 59 7.81 1.39 11.28
CA PRO A 59 8.24 1.81 9.96
C PRO A 59 7.13 1.56 8.94
N ARG A 60 7.08 2.41 7.91
CA ARG A 60 6.14 2.28 6.80
C ARG A 60 6.76 1.43 5.70
N LEU A 61 5.96 0.56 5.12
CA LEU A 61 6.32 -0.26 3.96
C LEU A 61 5.92 0.45 2.69
N LEU A 62 6.74 0.39 1.65
CA LEU A 62 6.26 0.62 0.28
C LEU A 62 5.59 -0.66 -0.20
N VAL A 63 4.32 -0.60 -0.56
CA VAL A 63 3.60 -1.68 -1.23
C VAL A 63 3.09 -1.23 -2.59
N ARG A 64 3.12 -2.11 -3.58
CA ARG A 64 2.77 -1.77 -4.96
C ARG A 64 1.87 -2.82 -5.60
N LEU A 65 0.76 -2.36 -6.17
CA LEU A 65 -0.02 -3.13 -7.13
C LEU A 65 0.50 -2.78 -8.53
N GLU A 66 1.03 -3.76 -9.25
CA GLU A 66 1.34 -3.58 -10.66
C GLU A 66 0.05 -3.54 -11.48
N LEU A 67 0.01 -2.66 -12.47
CA LEU A 67 -1.07 -2.61 -13.43
C LEU A 67 -0.54 -3.10 -14.78
N PRO A 68 -1.32 -3.91 -15.52
CA PRO A 68 -0.93 -4.31 -16.87
C PRO A 68 -0.81 -3.07 -17.76
N GLU A 69 0.12 -3.11 -18.71
CA GLU A 69 0.19 -2.06 -19.73
C GLU A 69 -1.16 -1.94 -20.43
N PRO A 70 -1.61 -0.71 -20.73
CA PRO A 70 -2.79 -0.54 -21.54
C PRO A 70 -2.57 -1.24 -22.88
N SER A 71 -3.46 -2.17 -23.22
CA SER A 71 -3.52 -2.75 -24.56
C SER A 71 -3.68 -1.61 -25.56
N ARG A 72 -2.65 -1.38 -26.37
CA ARG A 72 -2.63 -0.37 -27.44
C ARG A 72 -3.73 -0.59 -28.46
#